data_AF-A0A8J6BN31-F1
#
_entry.id   AF-A0A8J6BN31-F1
#
_cell.length_a   1.000
_cell.length_b   1.000
_cell.length_c   1.000
_cell.angle_alpha   90.00
_cell.angle_beta   90.00
_cell.angle_gamma   90.00
#
_symmetry.space_group_name_H-M   'P 1'
#
loop_
_entity.id
_entity.type
_entity.pdbx_description
1 polymer ?
#
loop_
_entity_poly.entity_id
_entity_poly.type
_entity_poly.pdbx_seq_one_letter_code
_entity_poly.pdbx_strand_id
1 'polypeptide(L)'
;MADKTTPAAAAAAAAEEEKPSLAPSLRSLGDYAVGPIPTLIYVPGFISESEQSQLLHHIYQAPAPKWKSLKNRRLQNWGGVVHEKGLLPQALPSWLTKITDRICQWTGLFPSAINHVLINEYHPNQGIMPHQDGPAYFPVVAIISLASAVVIDFTPHQRLKGQEHTDPQDIIESNCSQKLEGANEAEPDSSSLLLMPCSLLIFKDQAYTDYLHGIQDNELQNLDKVTNMWQCPEFKHQNSGNSHGQTNNCCGLEQSGTYRRTATRVSLTCRLVLKVHKKLFKI
;
A
#
# COMPACT_ATOMS: atom_id res chain seq x y z
N MET A 1 29.94 -25.05 -64.08
CA MET A 1 29.99 -23.57 -64.17
C MET A 1 29.08 -23.01 -63.10
N ALA A 2 29.67 -22.26 -62.15
CA ALA A 2 29.12 -21.33 -61.16
C ALA A 2 27.71 -21.61 -60.59
N ASP A 3 27.56 -22.08 -59.35
CA ASP A 3 27.76 -21.33 -58.08
C ASP A 3 26.95 -20.04 -58.01
N LYS A 4 25.82 -20.09 -57.29
CA LYS A 4 25.24 -18.95 -56.58
C LYS A 4 24.72 -19.42 -55.24
N THR A 5 25.62 -19.30 -54.29
CA THR A 5 25.45 -19.24 -52.85
C THR A 5 24.43 -18.16 -52.47
N THR A 6 23.43 -18.51 -51.67
CA THR A 6 22.58 -17.55 -50.95
C THR A 6 22.85 -17.76 -49.46
N PRO A 7 23.29 -16.76 -48.69
CA PRO A 7 23.61 -16.94 -47.28
C PRO A 7 22.34 -16.88 -46.42
N ALA A 8 22.22 -17.82 -45.51
CA ALA A 8 21.26 -17.78 -44.41
C ALA A 8 21.65 -16.65 -43.45
N ALA A 9 20.80 -15.63 -43.35
CA ALA A 9 20.91 -14.61 -42.30
C ALA A 9 20.43 -15.22 -40.98
N ALA A 10 21.38 -15.70 -40.17
CA ALA A 10 21.14 -15.98 -38.76
C ALA A 10 20.93 -14.65 -38.03
N ALA A 11 19.69 -14.34 -37.70
CA ALA A 11 19.37 -13.27 -36.76
C ALA A 11 19.72 -13.77 -35.35
N ALA A 12 20.92 -13.45 -34.88
CA ALA A 12 21.26 -13.57 -33.47
C ALA A 12 20.42 -12.54 -32.70
N ALA A 13 19.34 -13.01 -32.07
CA ALA A 13 18.66 -12.26 -31.03
C ALA A 13 19.65 -12.04 -29.89
N ALA A 14 20.09 -10.80 -29.70
CA ALA A 14 20.78 -10.40 -28.51
C ALA A 14 19.82 -10.63 -27.33
N ALA A 15 20.07 -11.69 -26.56
CA ALA A 15 19.52 -11.81 -25.24
C ALA A 15 20.13 -10.68 -24.42
N GLU A 16 19.35 -9.61 -24.19
CA GLU A 16 19.66 -8.69 -23.11
C GLU A 16 19.69 -9.51 -21.82
N GLU A 17 20.87 -9.64 -21.22
CA GLU A 17 21.01 -10.18 -19.87
C GLU A 17 20.19 -9.31 -18.93
N GLU A 18 19.03 -9.82 -18.50
CA GLU A 18 18.21 -9.23 -17.46
C GLU A 18 19.07 -9.09 -16.20
N LYS A 19 19.34 -7.84 -15.82
CA LYS A 19 20.02 -7.51 -14.57
C LYS A 19 19.15 -8.06 -13.42
N PRO A 20 19.69 -8.93 -12.54
CA PRO A 20 18.90 -9.53 -11.48
C PRO A 20 18.28 -8.43 -10.61
N SER A 21 17.01 -8.62 -10.24
CA SER A 21 16.30 -7.69 -9.38
C SER A 21 17.16 -7.40 -8.16
N LEU A 22 17.42 -6.12 -7.91
CA LEU A 22 18.01 -5.66 -6.66
C LEU A 22 16.95 -5.90 -5.57
N ALA A 23 16.83 -7.15 -5.13
CA ALA A 23 16.23 -7.43 -3.84
C ALA A 23 16.90 -6.49 -2.82
N PRO A 24 16.16 -5.98 -1.82
CA PRO A 24 16.71 -5.14 -0.76
C PRO A 24 17.67 -5.95 0.14
N SER A 25 18.84 -6.30 -0.38
CA SER A 25 19.80 -7.23 0.23
C SER A 25 20.84 -6.53 1.10
N LEU A 26 20.77 -5.20 1.25
CA LEU A 26 21.73 -4.42 2.04
C LEU A 26 21.09 -3.40 3.00
N ARG A 27 19.76 -3.25 3.00
CA ARG A 27 19.07 -2.24 3.82
C ARG A 27 18.20 -2.90 4.88
N SER A 28 18.28 -2.37 6.09
CA SER A 28 17.43 -2.76 7.20
C SER A 28 16.02 -2.19 7.00
N LEU A 29 15.02 -2.78 7.65
CA LEU A 29 13.64 -2.30 7.56
C LEU A 29 13.50 -0.83 8.02
N GLY A 30 14.33 -0.40 8.97
CA GLY A 30 14.34 0.98 9.49
C GLY A 30 14.74 2.02 8.45
N ASP A 31 15.55 1.65 7.45
CA ASP A 31 15.97 2.54 6.36
C ASP A 31 14.82 2.93 5.42
N TYR A 32 13.68 2.26 5.56
CA TYR A 32 12.48 2.45 4.76
C TYR A 32 11.34 3.11 5.56
N ALA A 33 11.56 3.55 6.79
CA ALA A 33 10.57 4.29 7.57
C ALA A 33 10.22 5.62 6.86
N VAL A 34 8.95 6.00 6.86
CA VAL A 34 8.46 7.20 6.14
C VAL A 34 7.45 8.02 6.93
N GLY A 35 7.53 9.34 6.75
CA GLY A 35 6.59 10.29 7.33
C GLY A 35 6.66 10.39 8.87
N PRO A 36 5.79 11.22 9.45
CA PRO A 36 5.72 11.43 10.90
C PRO A 36 4.97 10.32 11.64
N ILE A 37 4.13 9.55 10.94
CA ILE A 37 3.34 8.47 11.56
C ILE A 37 4.30 7.31 11.88
N PRO A 38 4.41 6.91 13.16
CA PRO A 38 5.28 5.81 13.54
C PRO A 38 4.90 4.53 12.81
N THR A 39 5.90 3.69 12.54
CA THR A 39 5.69 2.32 12.02
C THR A 39 5.04 2.24 10.62
N LEU A 40 5.12 3.31 9.82
CA LEU A 40 4.94 3.29 8.37
C LEU A 40 6.27 3.03 7.67
N ILE A 41 6.28 2.06 6.75
CA ILE A 41 7.46 1.64 6.00
C ILE A 41 7.11 1.57 4.52
N TYR A 42 7.89 2.23 3.67
CA TYR A 42 7.70 2.24 2.23
C TYR A 42 8.97 1.80 1.49
N VAL A 43 8.83 0.75 0.67
CA VAL A 43 9.94 0.13 -0.07
C VAL A 43 9.66 0.26 -1.57
N PRO A 44 10.33 1.18 -2.29
CA PRO A 44 10.21 1.28 -3.74
C PRO A 44 10.87 0.06 -4.41
N GLY A 45 10.33 -0.38 -5.55
CA GLY A 45 10.94 -1.45 -6.37
C GLY A 45 11.09 -2.80 -5.64
N PHE A 46 10.18 -3.12 -4.71
CA PHE A 46 10.20 -4.39 -3.95
C PHE A 46 10.00 -5.62 -4.85
N ILE A 47 9.28 -5.45 -5.96
CA ILE A 47 9.22 -6.43 -7.05
C ILE A 47 9.75 -5.81 -8.35
N SER A 48 10.13 -6.64 -9.30
CA SER A 48 10.49 -6.18 -10.65
C SER A 48 9.26 -5.95 -11.54
N GLU A 49 9.45 -5.21 -12.63
CA GLU A 49 8.41 -5.02 -13.67
C GLU A 49 7.97 -6.34 -14.32
N SER A 50 8.90 -7.29 -14.48
CA SER A 50 8.60 -8.65 -14.96
C SER A 50 7.71 -9.40 -13.98
N GLU A 51 8.00 -9.34 -12.68
CA GLU A 51 7.15 -9.93 -11.63
C GLU A 51 5.78 -9.25 -11.57
N GLN A 52 5.71 -7.93 -11.70
CA GLN A 52 4.44 -7.21 -11.81
C GLN A 52 3.61 -7.73 -12.98
N SER A 53 4.23 -7.89 -14.16
CA SER A 53 3.55 -8.39 -15.36
C SER A 53 2.99 -9.81 -15.15
N GLN A 54 3.76 -10.68 -14.50
CA GLN A 54 3.32 -12.04 -14.14
C GLN A 54 2.17 -12.03 -13.14
N LEU A 55 2.23 -11.19 -12.11
CA LEU A 55 1.16 -11.03 -11.12
C LEU A 55 -0.13 -10.54 -11.78
N LEU A 56 -0.05 -9.49 -12.60
CA LEU A 56 -1.21 -8.95 -13.33
C LEU A 56 -1.81 -10.01 -14.27
N HIS A 57 -0.97 -10.78 -14.96
CA HIS A 57 -1.44 -11.89 -15.79
C HIS A 57 -2.27 -12.90 -14.98
N HIS A 58 -1.75 -13.39 -13.85
CA HIS A 58 -2.50 -14.33 -12.99
C HIS A 58 -3.78 -13.73 -12.41
N ILE A 59 -3.74 -12.46 -12.00
CA ILE A 59 -4.90 -11.74 -11.44
C ILE A 59 -6.02 -11.67 -12.47
N TYR A 60 -5.72 -11.31 -13.72
CA TYR A 60 -6.73 -11.16 -14.77
C TYR A 60 -7.19 -12.48 -15.39
N GLN A 61 -6.41 -13.56 -15.26
CA GLN A 61 -6.83 -14.92 -15.62
C GLN A 61 -7.76 -15.56 -14.58
N ALA A 62 -7.95 -14.94 -13.40
CA ALA A 62 -8.88 -15.45 -12.41
C ALA A 62 -10.32 -15.47 -12.96
N PRO A 63 -11.10 -16.55 -12.72
CA PRO A 63 -12.44 -16.68 -13.27
C PRO A 63 -13.38 -15.61 -12.69
N ALA A 64 -14.40 -15.22 -13.45
CA ALA A 64 -15.33 -14.14 -13.07
C ALA A 64 -15.88 -14.23 -11.62
N PRO A 65 -16.24 -15.40 -11.06
CA PRO A 65 -16.72 -15.51 -9.67
C PRO A 65 -15.70 -15.12 -8.59
N LYS A 66 -14.41 -15.05 -8.91
CA LYS A 66 -13.39 -14.53 -7.98
C LYS A 66 -13.46 -13.03 -7.83
N TRP A 67 -13.97 -12.32 -8.83
CA TRP A 67 -14.17 -10.88 -8.76
C TRP A 67 -15.51 -10.55 -8.12
N LYS A 68 -15.47 -9.82 -7.01
CA LYS A 68 -16.63 -9.23 -6.36
C LYS A 68 -16.64 -7.73 -6.63
N SER A 69 -17.71 -7.23 -7.23
CA SER A 69 -17.93 -5.79 -7.36
C SER A 69 -18.40 -5.24 -6.01
N LEU A 70 -17.69 -4.23 -5.53
CA LEU A 70 -18.05 -3.42 -4.38
C LEU A 70 -18.51 -2.05 -4.88
N LYS A 71 -18.92 -1.16 -3.97
CA LYS A 71 -19.50 0.15 -4.33
C LYS A 71 -18.65 0.92 -5.37
N ASN A 72 -17.35 1.07 -5.09
CA ASN A 72 -16.43 1.88 -5.90
C ASN A 72 -15.15 1.13 -6.31
N ARG A 73 -15.14 -0.19 -6.29
CA ARG A 73 -13.96 -0.99 -6.70
C ARG A 73 -14.37 -2.44 -6.93
N ARG A 74 -13.47 -3.26 -7.47
CA ARG A 74 -13.64 -4.72 -7.41
C ARG A 74 -12.54 -5.38 -6.61
N LEU A 75 -12.86 -6.56 -6.07
CA LEU A 75 -12.04 -7.29 -5.11
C LEU A 75 -11.94 -8.77 -5.49
N GLN A 76 -10.76 -9.36 -5.38
CA GLN A 76 -10.60 -10.82 -5.23
C GLN A 76 -10.22 -11.18 -3.79
N ASN A 77 -10.68 -12.35 -3.35
CA ASN A 77 -10.31 -12.93 -2.06
C ASN A 77 -9.57 -14.27 -2.26
N TRP A 78 -8.40 -14.36 -1.63
CA TRP A 78 -7.52 -15.54 -1.61
C TRP A 78 -7.12 -15.90 -0.19
N GLY A 79 -6.96 -17.21 0.06
CA GLY A 79 -6.55 -17.74 1.36
C GLY A 79 -7.70 -18.19 2.26
N GLY A 80 -8.95 -17.94 1.86
CA GLY A 80 -10.14 -18.45 2.54
C GLY A 80 -11.23 -17.41 2.72
N VAL A 81 -12.07 -17.58 3.75
CA VAL A 81 -13.08 -16.58 4.11
C VAL A 81 -12.88 -16.17 5.56
N VAL A 82 -12.68 -14.88 5.80
CA VAL A 82 -12.55 -14.30 7.14
C VAL A 82 -13.95 -14.04 7.70
N HIS A 83 -14.18 -14.55 8.91
CA HIS A 83 -15.37 -14.33 9.71
C HIS A 83 -14.97 -13.86 11.12
N GLU A 84 -15.95 -13.43 11.92
CA GLU A 84 -15.75 -12.95 13.29
C GLU A 84 -14.98 -13.94 14.18
N LYS A 85 -15.16 -15.25 13.95
CA LYS A 85 -14.50 -16.31 14.73
C LYS A 85 -13.09 -16.66 14.21
N GLY A 86 -12.70 -16.21 13.01
CA GLY A 86 -11.42 -16.52 12.38
C GLY A 86 -11.53 -16.80 10.88
N LEU A 87 -10.48 -17.41 10.32
CA LEU A 87 -10.37 -17.78 8.91
C LEU A 87 -10.85 -19.21 8.67
N LEU A 88 -11.73 -19.40 7.69
CA LEU A 88 -11.98 -20.68 7.03
C LEU A 88 -10.97 -20.81 5.87
N PRO A 89 -9.88 -21.57 6.01
CA PRO A 89 -8.72 -21.46 5.13
C PRO A 89 -8.96 -22.13 3.77
N GLN A 90 -8.35 -21.56 2.74
CA GLN A 90 -8.13 -22.18 1.44
C GLN A 90 -6.65 -22.01 1.07
N ALA A 91 -6.10 -22.95 0.33
CA ALA A 91 -4.71 -22.84 -0.11
C ALA A 91 -4.52 -21.57 -0.97
N LEU A 92 -3.47 -20.80 -0.67
CA LEU A 92 -3.02 -19.74 -1.56
C LEU A 92 -2.37 -20.38 -2.81
N PRO A 93 -2.63 -19.86 -4.02
CA PRO A 93 -1.94 -20.30 -5.22
C PRO A 93 -0.44 -19.95 -5.14
N SER A 94 0.39 -20.72 -5.84
CA SER A 94 1.86 -20.64 -5.77
C SER A 94 2.43 -19.24 -6.08
N TRP A 95 1.80 -18.51 -7.00
CA TRP A 95 2.21 -17.16 -7.37
C TRP A 95 1.97 -16.14 -6.24
N LEU A 96 0.97 -16.37 -5.37
CA LEU A 96 0.78 -15.58 -4.16
C LEU A 96 1.73 -16.02 -3.05
N THR A 97 1.91 -17.33 -2.83
CA THR A 97 2.80 -17.82 -1.77
C THR A 97 4.25 -17.36 -2.00
N LYS A 98 4.73 -17.32 -3.25
CA LYS A 98 6.05 -16.76 -3.59
C LYS A 98 6.24 -15.33 -3.09
N ILE A 99 5.24 -14.46 -3.24
CA ILE A 99 5.31 -13.07 -2.80
C ILE A 99 5.16 -12.96 -1.28
N THR A 100 4.21 -13.69 -0.70
CA THR A 100 3.99 -13.64 0.75
C THR A 100 5.17 -14.20 1.54
N ASP A 101 5.80 -15.28 1.06
CA ASP A 101 6.98 -15.86 1.70
C ASP A 101 8.17 -14.89 1.62
N ARG A 102 8.36 -14.20 0.49
CA ARG A 102 9.37 -13.15 0.36
C ARG A 102 9.14 -12.03 1.39
N ILE A 103 7.90 -11.56 1.54
CA ILE A 103 7.54 -10.54 2.54
C ILE A 103 7.87 -11.05 3.94
N CYS A 104 7.45 -12.26 4.31
CA CYS A 104 7.73 -12.83 5.63
C CYS A 104 9.24 -12.98 5.89
N GLN A 105 10.00 -13.52 4.94
CA GLN A 105 11.44 -13.75 5.08
C GLN A 105 12.24 -12.46 5.18
N TRP A 106 11.91 -11.46 4.36
CA TRP A 106 12.62 -10.19 4.36
C TRP A 106 12.31 -9.32 5.58
N THR A 107 11.03 -9.30 6.00
CA THR A 107 10.60 -8.41 7.09
C THR A 107 10.78 -9.00 8.47
N GLY A 108 10.62 -10.33 8.63
CA GLY A 108 10.55 -10.98 9.94
C GLY A 108 9.39 -10.52 10.84
N LEU A 109 8.43 -9.75 10.30
CA LEU A 109 7.37 -9.12 11.11
C LEU A 109 6.19 -10.04 11.40
N PHE A 110 5.96 -11.07 10.58
CA PHE A 110 4.83 -11.97 10.73
C PHE A 110 5.25 -13.19 11.55
N PRO A 111 4.53 -13.54 12.65
CA PRO A 111 4.88 -14.69 13.49
C PRO A 111 4.59 -16.04 12.81
N SER A 112 3.84 -16.03 11.71
CA SER A 112 3.47 -17.18 10.88
C SER A 112 3.31 -16.76 9.42
N ALA A 113 3.23 -17.72 8.50
CA ALA A 113 2.98 -17.45 7.09
C ALA A 113 1.67 -16.65 6.88
N ILE A 114 1.75 -15.57 6.10
CA ILE A 114 0.58 -14.84 5.60
C ILE A 114 -0.37 -15.83 4.93
N ASN A 115 -1.64 -15.79 5.32
CA ASN A 115 -2.63 -16.78 4.91
C ASN A 115 -3.89 -16.16 4.27
N HIS A 116 -3.91 -14.83 4.08
CA HIS A 116 -5.04 -14.15 3.47
C HIS A 116 -4.56 -12.97 2.61
N VAL A 117 -5.00 -12.93 1.35
CA VAL A 117 -4.65 -11.88 0.39
C VAL A 117 -5.92 -11.33 -0.24
N LEU A 118 -6.07 -10.01 -0.17
CA LEU A 118 -7.11 -9.29 -0.89
C LEU A 118 -6.52 -8.55 -2.08
N ILE A 119 -7.06 -8.77 -3.27
CA ILE A 119 -6.61 -8.09 -4.49
C ILE A 119 -7.65 -7.05 -4.87
N ASN A 120 -7.30 -5.79 -4.77
CA ASN A 120 -8.20 -4.69 -5.08
C ASN A 120 -7.81 -4.05 -6.41
N GLU A 121 -8.81 -3.72 -7.23
CA GLU A 121 -8.63 -2.93 -8.44
C GLU A 121 -9.45 -1.64 -8.36
N TYR A 122 -8.81 -0.53 -8.74
CA TYR A 122 -9.37 0.81 -8.72
C TYR A 122 -9.16 1.48 -10.07
N HIS A 123 -10.25 1.91 -10.70
CA HIS A 123 -10.20 2.88 -11.80
C HIS A 123 -9.74 4.26 -11.28
N PRO A 124 -9.37 5.21 -12.16
CA PRO A 124 -8.84 6.52 -11.73
C PRO A 124 -9.68 7.28 -10.71
N ASN A 125 -11.01 7.26 -10.83
CA ASN A 125 -11.95 7.94 -9.94
C ASN A 125 -12.44 7.08 -8.75
N GLN A 126 -11.80 5.93 -8.53
CA GLN A 126 -12.21 4.94 -7.53
C GLN A 126 -11.20 4.83 -6.41
N GLY A 127 -11.69 4.62 -5.20
CA GLY A 127 -10.89 4.49 -3.99
C GLY A 127 -11.61 3.66 -2.92
N ILE A 128 -11.24 3.92 -1.67
CA ILE A 128 -11.78 3.25 -0.49
C ILE A 128 -11.80 4.26 0.66
N MET A 129 -12.97 4.42 1.27
CA MET A 129 -13.16 5.30 2.42
C MET A 129 -12.17 4.99 3.57
N PRO A 130 -11.81 5.99 4.39
CA PRO A 130 -10.98 5.77 5.57
C PRO A 130 -11.53 4.66 6.46
N HIS A 131 -10.70 3.67 6.78
CA HIS A 131 -11.09 2.51 7.57
C HIS A 131 -9.89 1.92 8.33
N GLN A 132 -10.17 0.97 9.22
CA GLN A 132 -9.17 0.09 9.82
C GLN A 132 -9.39 -1.34 9.35
N ASP A 133 -8.33 -2.12 9.42
CA ASP A 133 -8.41 -3.55 9.20
C ASP A 133 -9.10 -4.26 10.38
N GLY A 134 -9.85 -5.31 10.06
CA GLY A 134 -10.67 -6.01 11.04
C GLY A 134 -9.85 -6.70 12.14
N PRO A 135 -10.45 -6.94 13.33
CA PRO A 135 -9.75 -7.46 14.51
C PRO A 135 -9.28 -8.92 14.38
N ALA A 136 -9.61 -9.61 13.28
CA ALA A 136 -9.16 -10.98 13.02
C ALA A 136 -7.68 -11.05 12.59
N TYR A 137 -7.13 -9.94 12.07
CA TYR A 137 -5.76 -9.91 11.55
C TYR A 137 -4.74 -9.63 12.65
N PHE A 138 -3.57 -10.25 12.51
CA PHE A 138 -2.37 -9.80 13.20
C PHE A 138 -2.05 -8.35 12.77
N PRO A 139 -1.62 -7.44 13.66
CA PRO A 139 -1.54 -6.00 13.41
C PRO A 139 -0.32 -5.60 12.56
N VAL A 140 -0.15 -6.28 11.42
CA VAL A 140 0.82 -5.97 10.37
C VAL A 140 0.13 -6.17 9.04
N VAL A 141 0.19 -5.15 8.19
CA VAL A 141 -0.35 -5.18 6.83
C VAL A 141 0.78 -4.93 5.86
N ALA A 142 0.86 -5.76 4.82
CA ALA A 142 1.76 -5.56 3.69
C ALA A 142 0.94 -5.36 2.41
N ILE A 143 1.23 -4.29 1.66
CA ILE A 143 0.53 -3.94 0.42
C ILE A 143 1.53 -3.84 -0.72
N ILE A 144 1.43 -4.74 -1.70
CA ILE A 144 2.10 -4.60 -2.99
C ILE A 144 1.24 -3.76 -3.91
N SER A 145 1.81 -2.69 -4.46
CA SER A 145 1.14 -1.82 -5.45
C SER A 145 1.57 -2.19 -6.86
N LEU A 146 0.59 -2.28 -7.78
CA LEU A 146 0.78 -2.67 -9.17
C LEU A 146 0.11 -1.69 -10.13
N ALA A 147 0.60 -1.68 -11.38
CA ALA A 147 0.07 -0.97 -12.55
C ALA A 147 0.17 0.56 -12.50
N SER A 148 -0.55 1.23 -11.60
CA SER A 148 -0.59 2.70 -11.54
C SER A 148 -0.35 3.21 -10.12
N ALA A 149 0.27 4.39 -10.02
CA ALA A 149 0.48 5.05 -8.75
C ALA A 149 -0.83 5.51 -8.11
N VAL A 150 -0.84 5.64 -6.78
CA VAL A 150 -1.96 6.19 -6.02
C VAL A 150 -1.48 6.83 -4.71
N VAL A 151 -2.13 7.91 -4.29
CA VAL A 151 -2.00 8.47 -2.95
C VAL A 151 -2.91 7.69 -1.99
N ILE A 152 -2.33 7.18 -0.91
CA ILE A 152 -3.04 6.64 0.24
C ILE A 152 -2.94 7.64 1.40
N ASP A 153 -4.05 7.88 2.07
CA ASP A 153 -4.15 8.79 3.20
C ASP A 153 -4.20 8.00 4.51
N PHE A 154 -3.47 8.48 5.52
CA PHE A 154 -3.56 8.04 6.91
C PHE A 154 -4.08 9.19 7.75
N THR A 155 -5.22 8.98 8.41
CA THR A 155 -5.85 9.99 9.27
C THR A 155 -6.03 9.45 10.70
N PRO A 156 -5.84 10.27 11.74
CA PRO A 156 -5.99 9.80 13.12
C PRO A 156 -7.39 9.26 13.40
N HIS A 157 -7.48 8.11 14.07
CA HIS A 157 -8.72 7.60 14.61
C HIS A 157 -9.23 8.52 15.73
N GLN A 158 -10.56 8.61 15.91
CA GLN A 158 -11.17 9.37 17.01
C GLN A 158 -10.66 8.99 18.41
N ARG A 159 -10.08 7.79 18.57
CA ARG A 159 -9.53 7.34 19.85
C ARG A 159 -8.27 8.12 20.22
N LEU A 160 -7.44 8.46 19.23
CA LEU A 160 -6.30 9.37 19.44
C LEU A 160 -6.78 10.79 19.77
N LYS A 161 -7.88 11.23 19.16
CA LYS A 161 -8.44 12.56 19.41
C LYS A 161 -9.15 12.69 20.75
N GLY A 162 -9.67 11.59 21.30
CA GLY A 162 -10.42 11.53 22.55
C GLY A 162 -9.60 11.10 23.76
N GLN A 163 -8.29 10.88 23.62
CA GLN A 163 -7.39 10.54 24.72
C GLN A 163 -6.85 11.79 25.45
N GLU A 164 -7.38 12.96 25.13
CA GLU A 164 -7.27 14.16 25.95
C GLU A 164 -8.54 14.26 26.84
N HIS A 165 -8.33 14.17 28.15
CA HIS A 165 -9.32 14.29 29.24
C HIS A 165 -10.29 13.12 29.48
N THR A 166 -9.94 12.27 30.44
CA THR A 166 -10.84 11.92 31.55
C THR A 166 -10.03 11.28 32.68
N ASP A 167 -9.65 12.09 33.67
CA ASP A 167 -9.33 11.59 35.00
C ASP A 167 -10.65 11.56 35.79
N PRO A 168 -11.24 10.40 36.13
CA PRO A 168 -12.48 10.34 36.89
C PRO A 168 -12.18 10.42 38.38
N GLN A 169 -11.70 11.57 38.85
CA GLN A 169 -11.64 11.90 40.28
C GLN A 169 -11.55 13.43 40.44
N ASP A 170 -12.71 14.09 40.45
CA ASP A 170 -13.10 14.99 41.53
C ASP A 170 -14.43 15.69 41.18
N ILE A 171 -15.51 15.16 41.78
CA ILE A 171 -16.76 15.90 41.97
C ILE A 171 -16.48 16.91 43.07
N ILE A 172 -16.16 18.16 42.74
CA ILE A 172 -16.44 19.31 43.60
C ILE A 172 -16.92 20.47 42.72
N GLU A 173 -18.19 20.84 42.92
CA GLU A 173 -18.79 22.06 42.41
C GLU A 173 -17.99 23.29 42.87
N SER A 174 -17.51 24.12 41.94
CA SER A 174 -17.14 25.51 42.24
C SER A 174 -17.07 26.34 40.96
N ASN A 175 -17.96 27.33 40.87
CA ASN A 175 -17.92 28.39 39.87
C ASN A 175 -16.62 29.19 39.99
N CYS A 176 -15.72 29.11 39.00
CA CYS A 176 -14.82 30.23 38.72
C CYS A 176 -14.26 30.18 37.30
N SER A 177 -14.55 31.23 36.55
CA SER A 177 -14.02 31.51 35.23
C SER A 177 -12.52 31.79 35.30
N GLN A 178 -11.68 30.80 35.00
CA GLN A 178 -10.29 31.03 34.62
C GLN A 178 -9.94 30.10 33.45
N LYS A 179 -9.80 30.69 32.25
CA LYS A 179 -9.13 30.06 31.12
C LYS A 179 -7.68 29.84 31.53
N LEU A 180 -7.33 28.61 31.86
CA LEU A 180 -5.94 28.19 31.91
C LEU A 180 -5.51 27.93 30.45
N GLU A 181 -4.58 28.74 29.95
CA GLU A 181 -3.87 28.49 28.71
C GLU A 181 -3.03 27.23 28.87
N GLY A 182 -3.57 26.10 28.41
CA GLY A 182 -2.87 24.83 28.29
C GLY A 182 -1.97 24.81 27.06
N ALA A 183 -0.79 24.25 27.20
CA ALA A 183 0.16 24.02 26.13
C ALA A 183 -0.52 23.35 24.92
N ASN A 184 -0.27 23.87 23.72
CA ASN A 184 -0.71 23.27 22.46
C ASN A 184 0.00 21.91 22.27
N GLU A 185 -0.53 20.84 22.84
CA GLU A 185 -0.26 19.48 22.37
C GLU A 185 -0.79 19.43 20.93
N ALA A 186 0.11 19.31 19.95
CA ALA A 186 -0.26 19.35 18.54
C ALA A 186 -1.13 18.12 18.23
N GLU A 187 -2.36 18.36 17.75
CA GLU A 187 -3.27 17.32 17.24
C GLU A 187 -2.49 16.35 16.33
N PRO A 188 -2.72 15.02 16.44
CA PRO A 188 -2.00 14.05 15.62
C PRO A 188 -2.22 14.37 14.14
N ASP A 189 -1.13 14.65 13.42
CA ASP A 189 -1.25 15.04 12.03
C ASP A 189 -1.62 13.87 11.12
N SER A 190 -2.47 14.15 10.13
CA SER A 190 -2.70 13.23 9.01
C SER A 190 -1.50 13.25 8.07
N SER A 191 -1.16 12.10 7.49
CA SER A 191 -0.08 11.99 6.51
C SER A 191 -0.51 11.14 5.33
N SER A 192 0.02 11.42 4.15
CA SER A 192 -0.26 10.66 2.94
C SER A 192 1.03 10.05 2.39
N LEU A 193 0.89 8.98 1.61
CA LEU A 193 2.00 8.34 0.90
C LEU A 193 1.62 8.13 -0.57
N LEU A 194 2.56 8.41 -1.47
CA LEU A 194 2.46 8.05 -2.88
C LEU A 194 2.96 6.62 -3.06
N LEU A 195 2.07 5.72 -3.47
CA LEU A 195 2.38 4.32 -3.72
C LEU A 195 2.64 4.09 -5.20
N MET A 196 3.90 4.06 -5.60
CA MET A 196 4.30 3.72 -6.97
C MET A 196 4.03 2.23 -7.29
N PRO A 197 3.87 1.86 -8.58
CA PRO A 197 3.92 0.46 -8.99
C PRO A 197 5.18 -0.24 -8.49
N CYS A 198 5.13 -1.56 -8.38
CA CYS A 198 6.23 -2.40 -7.93
C CYS A 198 6.73 -2.15 -6.49
N SER A 199 6.04 -1.31 -5.71
CA SER A 199 6.42 -0.97 -4.33
C SER A 199 5.69 -1.81 -3.28
N LEU A 200 6.28 -1.88 -2.09
CA LEU A 200 5.70 -2.47 -0.89
C LEU A 200 5.49 -1.38 0.18
N LEU A 201 4.25 -1.26 0.64
CA LEU A 201 3.90 -0.50 1.85
C LEU A 201 3.69 -1.49 3.00
N ILE A 202 4.28 -1.22 4.16
CA ILE A 202 3.98 -1.92 5.42
C ILE A 202 3.53 -0.90 6.45
N PHE A 203 2.47 -1.22 7.17
CA PHE A 203 2.09 -0.52 8.39
C PHE A 203 1.72 -1.52 9.48
N LYS A 204 2.12 -1.21 10.71
CA LYS A 204 1.93 -2.07 11.89
C LYS A 204 1.65 -1.23 13.14
N ASP A 205 1.45 -1.89 14.28
CA ASP A 205 1.36 -1.27 15.61
C ASP A 205 0.50 0.00 15.61
N GLN A 206 1.08 1.17 15.91
CA GLN A 206 0.38 2.45 16.01
C GLN A 206 -0.28 2.86 14.69
N ALA A 207 0.41 2.72 13.55
CA ALA A 207 -0.18 3.03 12.24
C ALA A 207 -1.36 2.10 11.91
N TYR A 208 -1.37 0.88 12.46
CA TYR A 208 -2.46 -0.07 12.30
C TYR A 208 -3.64 0.21 13.24
N THR A 209 -3.38 0.49 14.52
CA THR A 209 -4.41 0.59 15.56
C THR A 209 -5.02 1.98 15.69
N ASP A 210 -4.25 3.01 15.36
CA ASP A 210 -4.57 4.38 15.77
C ASP A 210 -4.83 5.30 14.59
N TYR A 211 -4.55 4.84 13.37
CA TYR A 211 -4.86 5.55 12.14
C TYR A 211 -5.90 4.79 11.30
N LEU A 212 -6.74 5.56 10.62
CA LEU A 212 -7.54 5.11 9.50
C LEU A 212 -6.71 5.25 8.23
N HIS A 213 -6.89 4.35 7.28
CA HIS A 213 -6.28 4.47 5.96
C HIS A 213 -7.32 4.44 4.85
N GLY A 214 -7.07 5.16 3.76
CA GLY A 214 -8.02 5.28 2.65
C GLY A 214 -7.38 5.77 1.35
N ILE A 215 -8.10 5.60 0.27
CA ILE A 215 -7.78 6.18 -1.04
C ILE A 215 -8.98 7.03 -1.43
N GLN A 216 -8.77 8.31 -1.73
CA GLN A 216 -9.85 9.18 -2.15
C GLN A 216 -10.50 8.69 -3.45
N ASP A 217 -11.84 8.73 -3.51
CA ASP A 217 -12.64 8.45 -4.72
C ASP A 217 -12.57 9.65 -5.70
N ASN A 218 -11.36 10.00 -6.14
CA ASN A 218 -11.09 11.12 -7.04
C ASN A 218 -9.89 10.81 -7.94
N GLU A 219 -10.00 11.18 -9.21
CA GLU A 219 -8.88 11.08 -10.16
C GLU A 219 -7.78 12.11 -9.88
N LEU A 220 -8.14 13.26 -9.31
CA LEU A 220 -7.19 14.29 -8.87
C LEU A 220 -6.87 14.07 -7.40
N GLN A 221 -5.62 13.67 -7.13
CA GLN A 221 -5.12 13.41 -5.78
C GLN A 221 -4.24 14.57 -5.30
N ASN A 222 -4.40 14.93 -4.03
CA ASN A 222 -3.61 15.97 -3.37
C ASN A 222 -2.24 15.39 -2.96
N LEU A 223 -1.15 16.14 -3.19
CA LEU A 223 0.21 15.76 -2.85
C LEU A 223 0.79 16.51 -1.65
N ASP A 224 0.07 17.50 -1.12
CA ASP A 224 0.55 18.45 -0.11
C ASP A 224 0.96 17.73 1.19
N LYS A 225 0.29 16.62 1.51
CA LYS A 225 0.57 15.79 2.70
C LYS A 225 1.41 14.55 2.38
N VAL A 226 1.91 14.40 1.16
CA VAL A 226 2.67 13.22 0.75
C VAL A 226 4.11 13.29 1.26
N THR A 227 4.47 12.32 2.11
CA THR A 227 5.75 12.35 2.84
C THR A 227 6.84 11.48 2.23
N ASN A 228 6.61 10.76 1.13
CA ASN A 228 7.62 9.90 0.50
C ASN A 228 8.00 10.32 -0.93
N MET A 229 7.73 11.57 -1.32
CA MET A 229 8.03 12.07 -2.67
C MET A 229 9.50 11.91 -3.07
N TRP A 230 10.44 11.99 -2.11
CA TRP A 230 11.87 11.81 -2.37
C TRP A 230 12.27 10.36 -2.70
N GLN A 231 11.47 9.37 -2.31
CA GLN A 231 11.68 7.96 -2.67
C GLN A 231 11.08 7.59 -4.03
N CYS A 232 10.40 8.53 -4.70
CA CYS A 232 9.69 8.32 -5.96
C CYS A 232 10.24 9.22 -7.09
N PRO A 233 11.51 9.12 -7.48
CA PRO A 233 12.11 10.00 -8.49
C PRO A 233 11.43 9.88 -9.87
N GLU A 234 11.01 8.67 -10.24
CA GLU A 234 10.31 8.38 -11.51
C GLU A 234 9.01 9.17 -11.66
N PHE A 235 8.34 9.47 -10.55
CA PHE A 235 7.11 10.26 -10.54
C PHE A 235 7.33 11.71 -11.03
N LYS A 236 8.49 12.30 -10.73
CA LYS A 236 8.82 13.68 -11.14
C LYS A 236 8.99 13.80 -12.67
N HIS A 237 9.52 12.77 -13.31
CA HIS A 237 9.67 12.73 -14.77
C HIS A 237 8.32 12.58 -15.48
N GLN A 238 7.37 11.85 -14.89
CA GLN A 238 6.03 11.68 -15.46
C GLN A 238 5.16 12.94 -15.36
N ASN A 239 5.30 13.73 -14.29
CA ASN A 239 4.49 14.94 -14.10
C ASN A 239 5.03 16.19 -14.83
N SER A 240 6.31 16.19 -15.21
CA SER A 240 6.95 17.33 -15.90
C SER A 240 6.55 17.47 -17.38
N GLY A 241 5.83 16.49 -17.95
CA GLY A 241 5.37 16.52 -19.34
C GLY A 241 4.19 17.46 -19.62
N ASN A 242 3.60 18.08 -18.59
CA ASN A 242 2.37 18.89 -18.74
C ASN A 242 2.50 20.35 -18.31
N SER A 243 3.71 20.84 -18.01
CA SER A 243 3.94 22.24 -17.64
C SER A 243 4.61 23.01 -18.78
N HIS A 244 3.82 23.49 -19.73
CA HIS A 244 4.23 24.64 -20.54
C HIS A 244 4.21 25.89 -19.66
N GLY A 245 5.38 26.36 -19.21
CA GLY A 245 5.56 27.73 -18.74
C GLY A 245 6.35 27.91 -17.44
N GLN A 246 7.55 28.47 -17.61
CA GLN A 246 8.35 29.23 -16.64
C GLN A 246 9.22 28.49 -15.63
N THR A 247 10.51 28.48 -15.97
CA THR A 247 11.64 28.46 -15.05
C THR A 247 11.52 29.59 -14.02
N ASN A 248 11.61 29.26 -12.73
CA ASN A 248 12.30 30.12 -11.78
C ASN A 248 12.81 29.33 -10.57
N ASN A 249 14.09 29.52 -10.31
CA ASN A 249 14.82 28.96 -9.19
C ASN A 249 14.60 29.90 -7.99
N CYS A 250 13.88 29.45 -6.97
CA CYS A 250 13.92 30.06 -5.64
C CYS A 250 13.65 29.01 -4.56
N CYS A 251 14.51 29.07 -3.56
CA CYS A 251 14.51 28.33 -2.31
C CYS A 251 13.15 28.46 -1.58
N GLY A 252 12.60 27.32 -1.16
CA GLY A 252 11.33 27.25 -0.40
C GLY A 252 10.11 27.17 -1.31
N LEU A 253 9.82 25.99 -1.87
CA LEU A 253 8.58 25.75 -2.59
C LEU A 253 7.72 24.77 -1.78
N GLU A 254 6.68 25.31 -1.14
CA GLU A 254 5.55 24.53 -0.66
C GLU A 254 5.03 23.70 -1.85
N GLN A 255 5.14 22.38 -1.78
CA GLN A 255 4.68 21.48 -2.82
C GLN A 255 3.16 21.38 -2.75
N SER A 256 2.46 22.46 -3.09
CA SER A 256 1.03 22.36 -3.40
C SER A 256 0.91 21.69 -4.77
N GLY A 257 0.64 20.38 -4.75
CA GLY A 257 0.73 19.52 -5.92
C GLY A 257 -0.54 18.72 -6.09
N THR A 258 -1.01 18.60 -7.33
CA THR A 258 -2.05 17.63 -7.69
C THR A 258 -1.48 16.57 -8.63
N TYR A 259 -1.97 15.34 -8.48
CA TYR A 259 -1.68 14.21 -9.34
C TYR A 259 -2.96 13.70 -9.98
N ARG A 260 -3.00 13.64 -11.32
CA ARG A 260 -4.13 13.05 -12.04
C ARG A 260 -3.86 11.58 -12.34
N ARG A 261 -4.64 10.69 -11.75
CA ARG A 261 -4.67 9.26 -12.10
C ARG A 261 -5.26 9.12 -13.51
N THR A 262 -4.57 8.37 -14.37
CA THR A 262 -5.00 8.11 -15.75
C THR A 262 -5.17 6.63 -16.06
N ALA A 263 -4.71 5.76 -15.15
CA ALA A 263 -4.72 4.32 -15.34
C ALA A 263 -5.30 3.58 -14.13
N THR A 264 -5.71 2.35 -14.38
CA THR A 264 -6.20 1.43 -13.35
C THR A 264 -5.07 1.01 -12.43
N ARG A 265 -5.34 1.01 -11.13
CA ARG A 265 -4.41 0.62 -10.06
C ARG A 265 -4.83 -0.72 -9.47
N VAL A 266 -3.88 -1.62 -9.25
CA VAL A 266 -4.12 -2.93 -8.62
C VAL A 266 -3.26 -3.05 -7.37
N SER A 267 -3.72 -3.76 -6.34
CA SER A 267 -2.87 -4.07 -5.18
C SER A 267 -3.18 -5.40 -4.53
N LEU A 268 -2.16 -6.00 -3.93
CA LEU A 268 -2.28 -7.18 -3.08
C LEU A 268 -2.10 -6.75 -1.62
N THR A 269 -3.16 -6.84 -0.83
CA THR A 269 -3.12 -6.62 0.62
C THR A 269 -2.95 -7.97 1.33
N CYS A 270 -1.74 -8.23 1.80
CA CYS A 270 -1.26 -9.48 2.38
C CYS A 270 -1.30 -9.41 3.91
N ARG A 271 -2.03 -10.34 4.54
CA ARG A 271 -2.31 -10.34 5.98
C ARG A 271 -2.30 -11.73 6.59
N LEU A 272 -2.02 -11.78 7.89
CA LEU A 272 -2.07 -12.99 8.69
C LEU A 272 -3.33 -12.99 9.56
N VAL A 273 -4.16 -14.02 9.45
CA VAL A 273 -5.23 -14.32 10.41
C VAL A 273 -4.74 -15.37 11.40
N LEU A 274 -4.75 -15.06 12.69
CA LEU A 274 -4.21 -15.95 13.73
C LEU A 274 -5.13 -17.15 14.02
N LYS A 275 -6.44 -16.92 14.09
CA LYS A 275 -7.43 -17.95 14.40
C LYS A 275 -7.89 -18.64 13.11
N VAL A 276 -7.52 -19.89 12.90
CA VAL A 276 -7.85 -20.67 11.69
C VAL A 276 -8.71 -21.89 12.06
N HIS A 277 -9.87 -22.04 11.41
CA HIS A 277 -10.83 -23.12 11.66
C HIS A 277 -10.92 -24.08 10.48
N LYS A 278 -10.65 -25.37 10.71
CA LYS A 278 -10.65 -26.41 9.65
C LYS A 278 -12.04 -26.95 9.28
N LYS A 279 -13.10 -26.52 9.98
CA LYS A 279 -14.49 -26.95 9.73
C LYS A 279 -15.41 -25.73 9.82
N LEU A 280 -16.41 -25.62 8.93
CA LEU A 280 -17.56 -24.76 9.20
C LEU A 280 -18.19 -25.25 10.50
N PHE A 281 -18.43 -24.33 11.44
CA PHE A 281 -19.18 -24.63 12.64
C PHE A 281 -20.46 -25.35 12.23
N LYS A 282 -20.68 -26.57 12.72
CA LYS A 282 -22.03 -27.14 12.72
C LYS A 282 -22.86 -26.19 13.57
N ILE A 283 -23.82 -25.52 12.92
CA ILE A 283 -24.89 -24.78 13.58
C ILE A 283 -25.76 -25.81 14.32
#